data_AF-W7TGU8-F1
#
_entry.id   AF-W7TGU8-F1
#
_cell.length_a   1.000
_cell.length_b   1.000
_cell.length_c   1.000
_cell.angle_alpha   90.00
_cell.angle_beta   90.00
_cell.angle_gamma   90.00
#
_symmetry.space_group_name_H-M   'P 1'
#
loop_
_entity.id
_entity.type
_entity.pdbx_description
1 polymer ?
#
loop_
_entity_poly.entity_id
_entity_poly.type
_entity_poly.pdbx_seq_one_letter_code
_entity_poly.pdbx_strand_id
1 'polypeptide(L)'
;MFHFARRAAIIVCVWGSIFCLQESNAIKRDTNTSVCLAMIIKNEGPILPRLFDSVRGFVSEYCVMDTGSTDDTVDVLRSIDVPGQVLHGPFINFAQARNLMIDECRKLMKSCDYFLLLDADMILKVHP
;
A
#
# COMPACT_ATOMS: atom_id res chain seq x y z
N MET A 1 -19.29 -18.12 17.91
CA MET A 1 -18.81 -19.52 17.99
C MET A 1 -17.88 -19.73 16.81
N PHE A 2 -16.57 -19.76 17.07
CA PHE A 2 -15.52 -19.83 16.06
C PHE A 2 -15.63 -21.13 15.25
N HIS A 3 -15.53 -21.04 13.92
CA HIS A 3 -15.24 -22.19 13.07
C HIS A 3 -13.89 -21.98 12.39
N PHE A 4 -12.90 -22.69 12.93
CA PHE A 4 -11.56 -22.83 12.41
C PHE A 4 -11.63 -23.81 11.22
N ALA A 5 -11.65 -23.31 9.99
CA ALA A 5 -11.56 -24.18 8.80
C ALA A 5 -10.09 -24.44 8.47
N ARG A 6 -9.75 -25.72 8.47
CA ARG A 6 -8.42 -26.30 8.43
C ARG A 6 -7.80 -26.16 7.04
N ARG A 7 -6.48 -26.00 7.04
CA ARG A 7 -5.57 -26.12 5.89
C ARG A 7 -5.85 -27.40 5.10
N ALA A 8 -5.98 -27.30 3.79
CA ALA A 8 -5.81 -28.42 2.87
C ALA A 8 -4.59 -28.13 1.99
N ALA A 9 -3.46 -28.76 2.32
CA ALA A 9 -2.32 -28.85 1.42
C ALA A 9 -2.47 -30.15 0.63
N ILE A 10 -2.65 -30.06 -0.68
CA ILE A 10 -2.58 -31.22 -1.57
C ILE A 10 -1.08 -31.44 -1.85
N ILE A 11 -0.52 -32.51 -1.29
CA ILE A 11 0.84 -32.97 -1.61
C ILE A 11 0.74 -33.84 -2.86
N VAL A 12 1.17 -33.32 -4.01
CA VAL A 12 1.45 -34.15 -5.19
C VAL A 12 2.95 -34.37 -5.26
N CYS A 13 3.38 -35.62 -5.04
CA CYS A 13 4.76 -36.03 -5.22
C CYS A 13 4.95 -36.45 -6.68
N VAL A 14 5.63 -35.63 -7.48
CA VAL A 14 6.11 -36.02 -8.82
C VAL A 14 7.64 -36.06 -8.75
N TRP A 15 8.20 -37.19 -9.15
CA TRP A 15 9.64 -37.49 -9.11
C TRP A 15 10.52 -36.40 -9.74
N GLY A 16 11.62 -36.05 -9.05
CA GLY A 16 12.89 -35.75 -9.74
C GLY A 16 13.38 -34.31 -9.81
N SER A 17 12.67 -33.31 -9.29
CA SER A 17 13.23 -31.96 -9.13
C SER A 17 12.61 -31.27 -7.93
N ILE A 18 13.44 -30.92 -6.95
CA ILE A 18 13.03 -30.11 -5.80
C ILE A 18 12.78 -28.70 -6.33
N PHE A 19 11.59 -28.44 -6.84
CA PHE A 19 11.06 -27.09 -6.93
C PHE A 19 10.48 -26.79 -5.55
N CYS A 20 11.26 -26.13 -4.70
CA CYS A 20 10.76 -25.58 -3.45
C CYS A 20 9.83 -24.42 -3.83
N LEU A 21 8.54 -24.71 -4.02
CA LEU A 21 7.50 -23.70 -3.91
C LEU A 21 7.51 -23.24 -2.45
N GLN A 22 8.35 -22.26 -2.13
CA GLN A 22 8.10 -21.41 -0.97
C GLN A 22 6.81 -20.66 -1.30
N GLU A 23 5.66 -21.20 -0.89
CA GLU A 23 4.49 -20.36 -0.71
C GLU A 23 4.90 -19.32 0.33
N SER A 24 5.22 -18.12 -0.14
CA SER A 24 5.39 -16.95 0.71
C SER A 24 4.21 -16.92 1.67
N ASN A 25 4.47 -16.73 2.97
CA ASN A 25 3.49 -16.36 3.98
C ASN A 25 2.89 -14.97 3.65
N ALA A 26 2.34 -14.79 2.46
CA ALA A 26 1.62 -13.62 2.06
C ALA A 26 0.33 -13.64 2.88
N ILE A 27 0.25 -12.74 3.85
CA ILE A 27 -1.01 -12.40 4.50
C ILE A 27 -1.96 -12.00 3.36
N LYS A 28 -2.91 -12.88 3.04
CA LYS A 28 -3.89 -12.61 2.00
C LYS A 28 -4.85 -11.56 2.53
N ARG A 29 -4.98 -10.47 1.80
CA ARG A 29 -5.98 -9.42 2.03
C ARG A 29 -7.37 -10.05 2.13
N ASP A 30 -8.12 -9.73 3.18
CA ASP A 30 -9.57 -10.01 3.20
C ASP A 30 -10.20 -9.16 2.09
N THR A 31 -10.85 -9.80 1.14
CA THR A 31 -11.46 -9.12 -0.02
C THR A 31 -12.62 -8.23 0.37
N ASN A 32 -13.09 -8.30 1.62
CA ASN A 32 -14.20 -7.53 2.14
C ASN A 32 -13.81 -6.23 2.86
N THR A 33 -12.50 -5.90 2.94
CA THR A 33 -12.03 -4.64 3.55
C THR A 33 -11.03 -3.93 2.66
N SER A 34 -11.35 -2.71 2.25
CA SER A 34 -10.52 -1.85 1.41
C SER A 34 -9.72 -0.87 2.26
N VAL A 35 -8.40 -0.86 2.09
CA VAL A 35 -7.48 0.04 2.79
C VAL A 35 -6.71 0.88 1.79
N CYS A 36 -6.86 2.20 1.87
CA CYS A 36 -6.12 3.15 1.03
C CYS A 36 -4.89 3.65 1.78
N LEU A 37 -3.70 3.52 1.19
CA LEU A 37 -2.51 4.22 1.66
C LEU A 37 -2.68 5.71 1.41
N ALA A 38 -2.58 6.55 2.43
CA ALA A 38 -2.66 8.00 2.27
C ALA A 38 -1.44 8.70 2.88
N MET A 39 -0.75 9.51 2.07
CA MET A 39 0.46 10.23 2.50
C MET A 39 0.63 11.57 1.79
N ILE A 40 1.26 12.51 2.48
CA ILE A 40 1.84 13.69 1.82
C ILE A 40 3.26 13.33 1.40
N ILE A 41 3.73 13.86 0.26
CA ILE A 41 5.07 13.55 -0.24
C ILE A 41 5.73 14.79 -0.84
N LYS A 42 7.08 14.78 -0.83
CA LYS A 42 7.90 15.73 -1.59
C LYS A 42 9.30 15.17 -1.78
N ASN A 43 9.72 14.96 -3.02
CA ASN A 43 11.08 14.53 -3.37
C ASN A 43 11.53 13.20 -2.72
N GLU A 44 10.68 12.17 -2.79
CA GLU A 44 10.93 10.86 -2.16
C GLU A 44 10.86 9.70 -3.17
N GLY A 45 10.96 10.00 -4.47
CA GLY A 45 10.94 9.00 -5.54
C GLY A 45 11.82 7.78 -5.30
N PRO A 46 13.10 7.94 -4.92
CA PRO A 46 14.01 6.81 -4.72
C PRO A 46 13.61 5.81 -3.64
N ILE A 47 12.82 6.22 -2.63
CA ILE A 47 12.47 5.37 -1.49
C ILE A 47 11.10 4.70 -1.61
N LEU A 48 10.24 5.19 -2.52
CA LEU A 48 8.90 4.67 -2.73
C LEU A 48 8.82 3.16 -3.01
N PRO A 49 9.72 2.54 -3.81
CA PRO A 49 9.65 1.10 -4.06
C PRO A 49 9.68 0.27 -2.77
N ARG A 50 10.54 0.67 -1.82
CA ARG A 50 10.70 0.01 -0.52
C ARG A 50 9.43 0.12 0.33
N LEU A 51 8.77 1.28 0.33
CA LEU A 51 7.48 1.47 1.01
C LEU A 51 6.44 0.55 0.39
N PHE A 52 6.25 0.63 -0.93
CA PHE A 52 5.21 -0.12 -1.63
C PHE A 52 5.39 -1.63 -1.52
N ASP A 53 6.63 -2.13 -1.54
CA ASP A 53 6.91 -3.55 -1.28
C ASP A 53 6.45 -4.00 0.12
N SER A 54 6.54 -3.12 1.13
CA SER A 54 6.07 -3.44 2.49
C SER A 54 4.55 -3.43 2.66
N VAL A 55 3.82 -2.68 1.81
CA VAL A 55 2.36 -2.49 1.95
C VAL A 55 1.52 -3.20 0.89
N ARG A 56 2.10 -3.67 -0.24
CA ARG A 56 1.36 -4.25 -1.39
C ARG A 56 0.37 -5.37 -1.02
N GLY A 57 0.65 -6.12 0.05
CA GLY A 57 -0.24 -7.15 0.58
C GLY A 57 -1.48 -6.63 1.32
N PHE A 58 -1.46 -5.39 1.79
CA PHE A 58 -2.43 -4.83 2.75
C PHE A 58 -3.30 -3.71 2.17
N VAL A 59 -2.78 -2.95 1.20
CA VAL A 59 -3.49 -1.81 0.61
C VAL A 59 -4.12 -2.19 -0.72
N SER A 60 -5.34 -1.71 -0.95
CA SER A 60 -6.08 -1.88 -2.21
C SER A 60 -5.75 -0.77 -3.20
N GLU A 61 -5.53 0.45 -2.70
CA GLU A 61 -5.24 1.65 -3.49
C GLU A 61 -4.35 2.63 -2.71
N TYR A 62 -3.88 3.68 -3.37
CA TYR A 62 -3.19 4.80 -2.72
C TYR A 62 -3.75 6.18 -3.11
N CYS A 63 -3.59 7.15 -2.22
CA CYS A 63 -3.97 8.55 -2.40
C CYS A 63 -2.83 9.43 -1.86
N VAL A 64 -2.08 10.06 -2.75
CA VAL A 64 -0.89 10.83 -2.38
C VAL A 64 -1.12 12.32 -2.65
N MET A 65 -0.74 13.16 -1.70
CA MET A 65 -0.67 14.61 -1.91
C MET A 65 0.80 15.02 -2.09
N ASP A 66 1.19 15.24 -3.33
CA ASP A 66 2.47 15.84 -3.66
C ASP A 66 2.46 17.33 -3.33
N THR A 67 3.41 17.73 -2.48
CA THR A 67 3.50 19.09 -1.94
C THR A 67 4.55 19.95 -2.64
N GLY A 68 4.89 19.56 -3.86
CA GLY A 68 5.78 20.28 -4.77
C GLY A 68 7.11 19.54 -4.98
N SER A 69 7.03 18.27 -5.39
CA SER A 69 8.20 17.53 -5.85
C SER A 69 8.78 18.14 -7.12
N THR A 70 10.11 18.11 -7.21
CA THR A 70 10.91 18.61 -8.34
C THR A 70 11.77 17.51 -8.97
N ASP A 71 11.78 16.32 -8.35
CA ASP A 71 12.39 15.11 -8.87
C ASP A 71 11.36 14.24 -9.61
N ASP A 72 11.70 12.98 -9.84
CA ASP A 72 10.86 12.00 -10.53
C ASP A 72 9.83 11.31 -9.62
N THR A 73 9.59 11.81 -8.40
CA THR A 73 8.66 11.20 -7.41
C THR A 73 7.30 10.84 -8.03
N VAL A 74 6.72 11.75 -8.82
CA VAL A 74 5.40 11.56 -9.43
C VAL A 74 5.43 10.47 -10.51
N ASP A 75 6.51 10.40 -11.27
CA ASP A 75 6.68 9.37 -12.31
C ASP A 75 6.93 8.00 -11.69
N VAL A 76 7.69 7.94 -10.59
CA VAL A 76 7.84 6.72 -9.79
C VAL A 76 6.49 6.25 -9.26
N LEU A 77 5.67 7.13 -8.67
CA LEU A 77 4.32 6.78 -8.19
C LEU A 77 3.46 6.17 -9.30
N ARG A 78 3.46 6.78 -10.50
CA ARG A 78 2.71 6.28 -11.66
C ARG A 78 3.19 4.92 -12.17
N SER A 79 4.42 4.53 -11.87
CA SER A 79 4.98 3.22 -12.24
C SER A 79 4.65 2.10 -11.24
N ILE A 80 4.07 2.43 -10.08
CA ILE A 80 3.73 1.45 -9.05
C ILE A 80 2.53 0.61 -9.47
N ASP A 81 2.65 -0.71 -9.32
CA ASP A 81 1.58 -1.69 -9.57
C ASP A 81 0.56 -1.76 -8.41
N VAL A 82 0.06 -0.60 -8.00
CA VAL A 82 -1.06 -0.42 -7.07
C VAL A 82 -1.88 0.73 -7.64
N PRO A 83 -3.20 0.58 -7.82
CA PRO A 83 -4.00 1.69 -8.34
C PRO A 83 -3.97 2.86 -7.36
N GLY A 84 -3.88 4.08 -7.86
CA GLY A 84 -3.89 5.23 -6.97
C GLY A 84 -3.99 6.58 -7.66
N GLN A 85 -4.12 7.60 -6.82
CA GLN A 85 -4.28 8.99 -7.22
C GLN A 85 -3.12 9.82 -6.67
N VAL A 86 -2.56 10.68 -7.52
CA VAL A 86 -1.56 11.69 -7.13
C VAL A 86 -2.20 13.05 -7.28
N LEU A 87 -2.34 13.75 -6.16
CA LEU A 87 -2.89 15.09 -6.05
C LEU A 87 -1.74 16.07 -5.83
N HIS A 88 -1.95 17.32 -6.21
CA HIS A 88 -0.98 18.38 -5.95
C HIS A 88 -1.59 19.44 -5.03
N GLY A 89 -0.82 19.89 -4.04
CA GLY A 89 -1.29 20.87 -3.07
C GLY A 89 -0.16 21.71 -2.48
N PRO A 90 -0.48 22.88 -1.91
CA PRO A 90 0.51 23.73 -1.27
C PRO A 90 1.02 23.12 0.03
N PHE A 91 2.31 23.32 0.32
CA PHE A 91 2.88 23.05 1.64
C PHE A 91 2.97 24.35 2.45
N ILE A 92 2.10 24.49 3.45
CA ILE A 92 2.26 25.52 4.50
C ILE A 92 2.84 24.87 5.75
N ASN A 93 2.26 23.75 6.17
CA ASN A 93 2.73 22.91 7.26
C ASN A 93 2.15 21.49 7.15
N PHE A 94 2.67 20.58 7.97
CA PHE A 94 2.24 19.17 8.00
C PHE A 94 0.75 18.98 8.28
N ALA A 95 0.19 19.73 9.23
CA ALA A 95 -1.21 19.59 9.60
C ALA A 95 -2.14 20.01 8.45
N GLN A 96 -1.86 21.13 7.80
CA GLN A 96 -2.61 21.61 6.64
C GLN A 96 -2.52 20.64 5.47
N ALA A 97 -1.31 20.22 5.09
CA ALA A 97 -1.13 19.32 3.94
C ALA A 97 -1.84 17.97 4.17
N ARG A 98 -1.70 17.39 5.37
CA ARG A 98 -2.38 16.14 5.74
C ARG A 98 -3.90 16.28 5.78
N ASN A 99 -4.42 17.36 6.35
CA ASN A 99 -5.87 17.57 6.40
C ASN A 99 -6.45 17.73 4.99
N LEU A 100 -5.78 18.50 4.12
CA LEU A 100 -6.16 18.65 2.72
C LEU A 100 -6.16 17.29 2.00
N MET A 101 -5.10 16.50 2.18
CA MET A 101 -5.01 15.14 1.64
C MET A 101 -6.17 14.27 2.11
N ILE A 102 -6.46 14.21 3.41
CA ILE A 102 -7.55 13.39 3.97
C ILE A 102 -8.91 13.81 3.38
N ASP A 103 -9.15 15.11 3.26
CA ASP A 103 -10.41 15.63 2.71
C ASP A 103 -10.57 15.26 1.22
N GLU A 104 -9.49 15.29 0.43
CA GLU A 104 -9.52 14.83 -0.96
C GLU A 104 -9.67 13.30 -1.06
N CYS A 105 -8.97 12.52 -0.23
CA CYS A 105 -9.11 11.07 -0.23
C CYS A 105 -10.54 10.64 0.13
N ARG A 106 -11.22 11.34 1.05
CA ARG A 106 -12.65 11.10 1.35
C ARG A 106 -13.58 11.36 0.16
N LYS A 107 -13.23 12.30 -0.73
CA LYS A 107 -14.03 12.62 -1.92
C LYS A 107 -13.80 11.60 -3.04
N LEU A 108 -12.55 11.19 -3.22
CA LEU A 108 -12.12 10.32 -4.32
C LEU A 108 -12.31 8.84 -4.01
N MET A 109 -11.95 8.41 -2.80
CA MET A 109 -11.91 7.00 -2.39
C MET A 109 -13.19 6.59 -1.66
N LYS A 110 -14.35 6.79 -2.29
CA LYS A 110 -15.68 6.58 -1.66
C LYS A 110 -15.95 5.14 -1.22
N SER A 111 -15.27 4.18 -1.82
CA SER A 111 -15.38 2.75 -1.53
C SER A 111 -14.28 2.23 -0.59
N CYS A 112 -13.48 3.13 -0.01
CA CYS A 112 -12.43 2.75 0.92
C CYS A 112 -12.98 2.74 2.37
N ASP A 113 -12.72 1.66 3.11
CA ASP A 113 -13.16 1.51 4.50
C ASP A 113 -12.21 2.21 5.47
N TYR A 114 -10.90 2.16 5.19
CA TYR A 114 -9.86 2.68 6.07
C TYR A 114 -8.73 3.40 5.32
N PHE A 115 -8.29 4.54 5.86
CA PHE A 115 -7.06 5.19 5.43
C PHE A 115 -5.89 4.77 6.32
N LEU A 116 -4.86 4.19 5.71
CA LEU A 116 -3.57 3.92 6.36
C LEU A 116 -2.65 5.13 6.13
N LEU A 117 -2.39 5.88 7.19
CA LEU A 117 -1.48 7.01 7.16
C LEU A 117 -0.05 6.53 7.44
N LEU A 118 0.84 6.67 6.46
CA LEU A 118 2.26 6.35 6.59
C LEU A 118 3.09 7.40 5.84
N ASP A 119 4.28 7.71 6.33
CA ASP A 119 5.23 8.56 5.60
C ASP A 119 5.99 7.73 4.55
N ALA A 120 6.52 8.41 3.52
CA ALA A 120 7.20 7.75 2.41
C ALA A 120 8.43 6.93 2.83
N ASP A 121 9.04 7.29 3.97
CA ASP A 121 10.23 6.66 4.53
C ASP A 121 9.95 5.53 5.53
N MET A 122 8.68 5.26 5.82
CA MET A 122 8.29 4.18 6.72
C MET A 122 8.24 2.81 6.03
N ILE A 123 8.35 1.75 6.83
CA ILE A 123 8.13 0.36 6.42
C ILE A 123 7.08 -0.25 7.33
N LEU A 124 6.06 -0.84 6.74
CA LEU A 124 5.11 -1.66 7.48
C LEU A 124 5.74 -3.01 7.83
N LYS A 125 5.82 -3.32 9.12
CA LYS A 125 6.23 -4.64 9.62
C LYS A 125 5.06 -5.30 10.33
N VAL A 126 4.71 -6.50 9.91
CA VAL A 126 3.64 -7.30 10.52
C VAL A 126 4.25 -8.46 11.27
N HIS A 127 3.91 -8.56 12.56
CA HIS A 127 4.31 -9.66 13.43
C HIS A 127 3.13 -10.64 13.57
N PRO A 128 3.39 -11.96 13.68
CA PRO A 128 2.37 -12.98 13.89
C PRO A 128 1.57 -12.81 15.18
#